data_AF-A0A428PY27-F1
#
_entry.id   AF-A0A428PY27-F1
#
_cell.length_a   1.000
_cell.length_b   1.000
_cell.length_c   1.000
_cell.angle_alpha   90.00
_cell.angle_beta   90.00
_cell.angle_gamma   90.00
#
_symmetry.space_group_name_H-M   'P 1'
#
loop_
_entity.id
_entity.type
_entity.pdbx_description
1 polymer ?
#
loop_
_entity_poly.entity_id
_entity_poly.type
_entity_poly.pdbx_seq_one_letter_code
_entity_poly.pdbx_strand_id
1 'polypeptide(L)'
;MNAELVYDTYDTEQWLTAHPRHFHLHCIDLALQQGELAVAYNYIIFQSLNTVWRTMSDIAILCGCWLTLIRYKTPKVTVSIFEWLIAGTLWFLGLYKLGLQFALCFAWLDFVDLKRIDSIAAARSGFDIAFAVIYFIATVLITCALWLEREDTFLGPREPFKHINDPDMKRCRERFRREGIAVVWASYCLSVRAFCEVVIVGHLDRAPGKILEIYGARDVCYSLFSFLFVSFIACSIPNSLEKDLDPWELESKISARLTEEQRMADEAFRDSLQNSLDEWPEQADKLFKERLVAMTESGAKSAPVVSVVLDILRDQVRREGSDERLVRGKLDHLARMGQDLEDLVPVYKWDGCSK
;
A
#
# COMPACT_ATOMS: atom_id res chain seq x y z
N MET A 1 -46.75 -26.93 44.92
CA MET A 1 -47.64 -25.90 45.50
C MET A 1 -48.12 -25.04 44.35
N ASN A 2 -49.30 -25.38 43.83
CA ASN A 2 -49.95 -24.66 42.72
C ASN A 2 -50.85 -23.59 43.33
N ALA A 3 -50.64 -22.34 42.95
CA ALA A 3 -51.64 -21.30 43.12
C ALA A 3 -52.55 -21.38 41.88
N GLU A 4 -53.71 -22.03 42.05
CA GLU A 4 -54.81 -21.98 41.10
C GLU A 4 -55.35 -20.54 41.05
N LEU A 5 -55.08 -19.84 39.95
CA LEU A 5 -55.88 -18.69 39.54
C LEU A 5 -57.15 -19.24 38.89
N VAL A 6 -58.17 -19.40 39.72
CA VAL A 6 -59.55 -19.62 39.30
C VAL A 6 -60.00 -18.35 38.58
N TYR A 7 -59.94 -18.37 37.25
CA TYR A 7 -60.71 -17.43 36.44
C TYR A 7 -62.15 -17.94 36.44
N ASP A 8 -63.03 -17.17 37.08
CA ASP A 8 -64.48 -17.35 37.00
C ASP A 8 -64.91 -17.28 35.53
N THR A 9 -65.21 -18.44 34.96
CA THR A 9 -65.69 -18.62 33.58
C THR A 9 -67.17 -18.30 33.41
N TYR A 10 -67.82 -17.74 34.44
CA TYR A 10 -69.28 -17.59 34.48
C TYR A 10 -69.84 -16.26 33.96
N ASP A 11 -69.01 -15.32 33.47
CA ASP A 11 -69.50 -14.01 33.02
C ASP A 11 -69.07 -13.58 31.60
N THR A 12 -68.25 -14.36 30.92
CA THR A 12 -67.73 -13.98 29.59
C THR A 12 -68.79 -14.02 28.48
N GLU A 13 -69.75 -14.95 28.53
CA GLU A 13 -70.82 -15.03 27.51
C GLU A 13 -71.91 -13.96 27.68
N GLN A 14 -72.22 -13.54 28.91
CA GLN A 14 -73.17 -12.45 29.15
C GLN A 14 -72.57 -11.07 28.87
N TRP A 15 -71.25 -10.89 29.07
CA TRP A 15 -70.60 -9.62 28.75
C TRP A 15 -70.45 -9.38 27.24
N LEU A 16 -70.21 -10.45 26.47
CA LEU A 16 -70.04 -10.39 25.01
C LEU A 16 -71.34 -10.06 24.25
N THR A 17 -72.51 -10.34 24.82
CA THR A 17 -73.81 -10.01 24.21
C THR A 17 -74.27 -8.57 24.50
N ALA A 18 -73.75 -7.93 25.54
CA ALA A 18 -74.15 -6.57 25.94
C ALA A 18 -73.39 -5.45 25.21
N HIS A 19 -72.18 -5.70 24.69
CA HIS A 19 -71.32 -4.65 24.12
C HIS A 19 -70.62 -5.10 22.82
N PRO A 20 -71.33 -5.17 21.68
CA PRO A 20 -70.76 -5.61 20.39
C PRO A 20 -69.61 -4.73 19.89
N ARG A 21 -69.48 -3.50 20.41
CA ARG A 21 -68.34 -2.60 20.13
C ARG A 21 -67.03 -3.08 20.76
N HIS A 22 -67.08 -3.84 21.86
CA HIS A 22 -65.88 -4.38 22.50
C HIS A 22 -65.38 -5.69 21.89
N PHE A 23 -66.26 -6.46 21.22
CA PHE A 23 -65.82 -7.63 20.46
C PHE A 23 -64.98 -7.24 19.24
N HIS A 24 -65.40 -6.22 18.49
CA HIS A 24 -64.60 -5.69 17.39
C HIS A 24 -63.28 -5.09 17.88
N LEU A 25 -63.27 -4.36 19.00
CA LEU A 25 -62.03 -3.87 19.61
C LEU A 25 -61.12 -5.00 20.06
N HIS A 26 -61.64 -6.07 20.67
CA HIS A 26 -60.84 -7.22 21.11
C HIS A 26 -60.32 -8.06 19.93
N CYS A 27 -61.10 -8.24 18.86
CA CYS A 27 -60.64 -8.87 17.62
C CYS A 27 -59.63 -8.00 16.87
N ILE A 28 -59.77 -6.66 16.91
CA ILE A 28 -58.78 -5.73 16.38
C ILE A 28 -57.53 -5.74 17.25
N ASP A 29 -57.62 -5.86 18.57
CA ASP A 29 -56.48 -5.98 19.48
C ASP A 29 -55.76 -7.32 19.30
N LEU A 30 -56.49 -8.42 19.06
CA LEU A 30 -55.93 -9.74 18.74
C LEU A 30 -55.36 -9.78 17.32
N ALA A 31 -55.98 -9.11 16.35
CA ALA A 31 -55.46 -9.00 14.97
C ALA A 31 -54.31 -8.00 14.88
N LEU A 32 -54.28 -6.96 15.71
CA LEU A 32 -53.14 -6.07 15.92
C LEU A 32 -52.06 -6.81 16.68
N GLN A 33 -52.33 -7.59 17.71
CA GLN A 33 -51.32 -8.41 18.38
C GLN A 33 -50.78 -9.50 17.47
N GLN A 34 -51.61 -10.21 16.69
CA GLN A 34 -51.15 -11.21 15.71
C GLN A 34 -50.46 -10.57 14.50
N GLY A 35 -50.94 -9.41 14.05
CA GLY A 35 -50.36 -8.62 12.97
C GLY A 35 -49.04 -7.96 13.39
N GLU A 36 -48.97 -7.40 14.58
CA GLU A 36 -47.76 -6.88 15.23
C GLU A 36 -46.81 -8.00 15.61
N LEU A 37 -47.27 -9.20 15.98
CA LEU A 37 -46.41 -10.37 16.21
C LEU A 37 -45.77 -10.84 14.91
N ALA A 38 -46.53 -10.91 13.81
CA ALA A 38 -45.98 -11.29 12.49
C ALA A 38 -45.04 -10.21 11.93
N VAL A 39 -45.37 -8.93 12.11
CA VAL A 39 -44.50 -7.79 11.76
C VAL A 39 -43.27 -7.75 12.67
N ALA A 40 -43.43 -8.03 13.96
CA ALA A 40 -42.34 -8.08 14.94
C ALA A 40 -41.40 -9.26 14.68
N TYR A 41 -41.92 -10.42 14.26
CA TYR A 41 -41.09 -11.59 13.97
C TYR A 41 -40.20 -11.35 12.74
N ASN A 42 -40.80 -10.85 11.66
CA ASN A 42 -40.06 -10.45 10.46
C ASN A 42 -39.06 -9.34 10.77
N TYR A 43 -39.45 -8.38 11.61
CA TYR A 43 -38.57 -7.32 12.09
C TYR A 43 -37.40 -7.87 12.93
N ILE A 44 -37.64 -8.80 13.85
CA ILE A 44 -36.60 -9.44 14.69
C ILE A 44 -35.64 -10.25 13.82
N ILE A 45 -36.15 -11.04 12.85
CA ILE A 45 -35.30 -11.78 11.91
C ILE A 45 -34.47 -10.83 11.06
N PHE A 46 -35.10 -9.82 10.46
CA PHE A 46 -34.43 -8.83 9.62
C PHE A 46 -33.37 -8.05 10.40
N GLN A 47 -33.69 -7.61 11.62
CA GLN A 47 -32.75 -6.95 12.52
C GLN A 47 -31.59 -7.88 12.90
N SER A 48 -31.88 -9.17 13.11
CA SER A 48 -30.85 -10.18 13.39
C SER A 48 -29.90 -10.37 12.22
N LEU A 49 -30.44 -10.53 11.01
CA LEU A 49 -29.65 -10.62 9.78
C LEU A 49 -28.84 -9.35 9.53
N ASN A 50 -29.41 -8.16 9.73
CA ASN A 50 -28.66 -6.91 9.64
C ASN A 50 -27.54 -6.85 10.66
N THR A 51 -27.76 -7.30 11.89
CA THR A 51 -26.71 -7.33 12.92
C THR A 51 -25.58 -8.28 12.54
N VAL A 52 -25.91 -9.44 11.94
CA VAL A 52 -24.94 -10.39 11.38
C VAL A 52 -24.10 -9.71 10.30
N TRP A 53 -24.74 -9.12 9.30
CA TRP A 53 -24.06 -8.46 8.19
C TRP A 53 -23.17 -7.32 8.65
N ARG A 54 -23.65 -6.49 9.59
CA ARG A 54 -22.87 -5.39 10.18
C ARG A 54 -21.63 -5.92 10.90
N THR A 55 -21.80 -6.88 11.81
CA THR A 55 -20.69 -7.44 12.59
C THR A 55 -19.63 -8.07 11.67
N MET A 56 -20.05 -8.81 10.65
CA MET A 56 -19.11 -9.40 9.68
C MET A 56 -18.41 -8.35 8.81
N SER A 57 -19.16 -7.34 8.35
CA SER A 57 -18.59 -6.22 7.60
C SER A 57 -17.56 -5.47 8.41
N ASP A 58 -17.82 -5.22 9.69
CA ASP A 58 -16.93 -4.47 10.58
C ASP A 58 -15.60 -5.20 10.83
N ILE A 59 -15.65 -6.53 11.00
CA ILE A 59 -14.46 -7.38 11.14
C ILE A 59 -13.68 -7.43 9.82
N ALA A 60 -14.37 -7.62 8.69
CA ALA A 60 -13.74 -7.65 7.37
C ALA A 60 -13.06 -6.31 7.04
N ILE A 61 -13.71 -5.18 7.35
CA ILE A 61 -13.18 -3.83 7.19
C ILE A 61 -11.94 -3.63 8.04
N LEU A 62 -11.98 -4.00 9.33
CA LEU A 62 -10.81 -3.90 10.21
C LEU A 62 -9.62 -4.71 9.68
N CYS A 63 -9.88 -5.95 9.25
CA CYS A 63 -8.86 -6.81 8.66
C CYS A 63 -8.30 -6.21 7.36
N GLY A 64 -9.16 -5.64 6.51
CA GLY A 64 -8.75 -4.97 5.27
C GLY A 64 -7.89 -3.73 5.53
N CYS A 65 -8.25 -2.89 6.50
CA CYS A 65 -7.45 -1.73 6.92
C CYS A 65 -6.08 -2.17 7.46
N TRP A 66 -6.04 -3.25 8.24
CA TRP A 66 -4.80 -3.83 8.76
C TRP A 66 -3.91 -4.39 7.64
N LEU A 67 -4.48 -5.15 6.70
CA LEU A 67 -3.74 -5.66 5.54
C LEU A 67 -3.20 -4.53 4.67
N THR A 68 -3.95 -3.44 4.55
CA THR A 68 -3.52 -2.23 3.84
C THR A 68 -2.29 -1.62 4.51
N LEU A 69 -2.31 -1.47 5.85
CA LEU A 69 -1.13 -1.08 6.64
C LEU A 69 0.09 -1.98 6.39
N ILE A 70 -0.09 -3.31 6.36
CA ILE A 70 1.00 -4.25 6.09
C ILE A 70 1.55 -4.07 4.67
N ARG A 71 0.68 -3.93 3.67
CA ARG A 71 1.07 -3.71 2.27
C ARG A 71 1.93 -2.46 2.12
N TYR A 72 1.65 -1.43 2.91
CA TYR A 72 2.45 -0.22 2.97
C TYR A 72 3.82 -0.46 3.64
N LYS A 73 3.94 -1.37 4.61
CA LYS A 73 5.21 -1.66 5.30
C LYS A 73 6.14 -2.59 4.54
N THR A 74 5.63 -3.61 3.85
CA THR A 74 6.46 -4.64 3.23
C THR A 74 5.93 -5.12 1.88
N PRO A 75 6.80 -5.33 0.86
CA PRO A 75 6.42 -5.79 -0.49
C PRO A 75 5.72 -7.14 -0.50
N LYS A 76 6.17 -8.04 0.38
CA LYS A 76 5.54 -9.33 0.60
C LYS A 76 4.64 -9.13 1.81
N VAL A 77 3.33 -9.27 1.62
CA VAL A 77 2.38 -9.35 2.73
C VAL A 77 2.61 -10.68 3.44
N THR A 78 3.70 -10.77 4.20
CA THR A 78 3.95 -11.88 5.12
C THR A 78 3.17 -11.56 6.37
N VAL A 79 1.92 -12.01 6.42
CA VAL A 79 1.08 -11.87 7.60
C VAL A 79 1.73 -12.65 8.73
N SER A 80 2.13 -11.95 9.79
CA SER A 80 2.72 -12.56 10.98
C SER A 80 1.70 -13.45 11.68
N ILE A 81 2.17 -14.48 12.39
CA ILE A 81 1.32 -15.33 13.24
C ILE A 81 0.52 -14.48 14.24
N PHE A 82 1.12 -13.40 14.73
CA PHE A 82 0.47 -12.47 15.67
C PHE A 82 -0.74 -11.76 15.04
N GLU A 83 -0.64 -11.40 13.76
CA GLU A 83 -1.71 -10.73 13.02
C GLU A 83 -2.87 -11.69 12.73
N TRP A 84 -2.55 -12.94 12.39
CA TRP A 84 -3.53 -14.03 12.32
C TRP A 84 -4.24 -14.26 13.65
N LEU A 85 -3.53 -14.16 14.77
CA LEU A 85 -4.10 -14.32 16.10
C LEU A 85 -5.05 -13.17 16.45
N ILE A 86 -4.70 -11.92 16.11
CA ILE A 86 -5.60 -10.76 16.27
C ILE A 86 -6.85 -10.92 15.41
N ALA A 87 -6.69 -11.22 14.12
CA ALA A 87 -7.81 -11.43 13.20
C ALA A 87 -8.70 -12.58 13.69
N GLY A 88 -8.10 -13.71 14.07
CA GLY A 88 -8.81 -14.87 14.63
C GLY A 88 -9.56 -14.53 15.91
N THR A 89 -9.00 -13.69 16.77
CA THR A 89 -9.67 -13.21 17.99
C THR A 89 -10.88 -12.33 17.66
N LEU A 90 -10.75 -11.41 16.69
CA LEU A 90 -11.87 -10.58 16.24
C LEU A 90 -13.00 -11.42 15.63
N TRP A 91 -12.65 -12.41 14.80
CA TRP A 91 -13.60 -13.36 14.23
C TRP A 91 -14.30 -14.20 15.30
N PHE A 92 -13.55 -14.73 16.27
CA PHE A 92 -14.10 -15.49 17.38
C PHE A 92 -15.08 -14.65 18.20
N LEU A 93 -14.70 -13.42 18.57
CA LEU A 93 -15.56 -12.51 19.31
C LEU A 93 -16.82 -12.14 18.51
N GLY A 94 -16.69 -11.91 17.21
CA GLY A 94 -17.81 -11.68 16.30
C GLY A 94 -18.78 -12.86 16.28
N LEU A 95 -18.29 -14.07 16.04
CA LEU A 95 -19.09 -15.29 16.04
C LEU A 95 -19.76 -15.54 17.39
N TYR A 96 -19.05 -15.28 18.49
CA TYR A 96 -19.61 -15.40 19.84
C TYR A 96 -20.76 -14.41 20.07
N LYS A 97 -20.61 -13.15 19.61
CA LYS A 97 -21.70 -12.15 19.61
C LYS A 97 -22.94 -12.65 18.88
N LEU A 98 -22.74 -13.23 17.70
CA LEU A 98 -23.82 -13.77 16.89
C LEU A 98 -24.48 -14.97 17.56
N GLY A 99 -23.68 -15.86 18.17
CA GLY A 99 -24.18 -16.99 18.96
C GLY A 99 -25.08 -16.53 20.10
N LEU A 100 -24.68 -15.51 20.86
CA LEU A 100 -25.50 -14.91 21.92
C LEU A 100 -26.77 -14.26 21.38
N GLN A 101 -26.71 -13.63 20.20
CA GLN A 101 -27.87 -13.04 19.56
C GLN A 101 -28.88 -14.11 19.13
N PHE A 102 -28.43 -15.17 18.47
CA PHE A 102 -29.29 -16.30 18.10
C PHE A 102 -29.85 -17.00 19.34
N ALA A 103 -29.03 -17.23 20.38
CA ALA A 103 -29.49 -17.82 21.62
C ALA A 103 -30.59 -16.99 22.29
N LEU A 104 -30.47 -15.67 22.31
CA LEU A 104 -31.52 -14.79 22.82
C LEU A 104 -32.77 -14.87 21.95
N CYS A 105 -32.63 -14.82 20.61
CA CYS A 105 -33.77 -14.97 19.71
C CYS A 105 -34.49 -16.30 19.95
N PHE A 106 -33.79 -17.44 19.98
CA PHE A 106 -34.39 -18.75 20.27
C PHE A 106 -35.02 -18.83 21.66
N ALA A 107 -34.42 -18.24 22.69
CA ALA A 107 -35.01 -18.21 24.03
C ALA A 107 -36.35 -17.45 24.07
N TRP A 108 -36.50 -16.41 23.25
CA TRP A 108 -37.78 -15.72 23.06
C TRP A 108 -38.82 -16.55 22.30
N LEU A 109 -38.39 -17.47 21.42
CA LEU A 109 -39.28 -18.32 20.63
C LEU A 109 -39.80 -19.53 21.40
N ASP A 110 -38.99 -20.07 22.30
CA ASP A 110 -39.22 -21.37 22.94
C ASP A 110 -39.97 -21.26 24.28
N PHE A 111 -40.68 -20.15 24.52
CA PHE A 111 -41.44 -19.85 25.76
C PHE A 111 -40.66 -20.16 27.06
N VAL A 112 -39.36 -19.86 27.06
CA VAL A 112 -38.45 -20.22 28.14
C VAL A 112 -38.68 -19.36 29.39
N ASP A 113 -38.40 -19.91 30.58
CA ASP A 113 -38.39 -19.18 31.86
C ASP A 113 -37.77 -17.77 31.75
N LEU A 114 -38.51 -16.75 32.21
CA LEU A 114 -38.10 -15.34 32.21
C LEU A 114 -36.71 -15.13 32.83
N LYS A 115 -36.37 -15.87 33.88
CA LYS A 115 -35.05 -15.82 34.54
C LYS A 115 -33.91 -16.20 33.60
N ARG A 116 -34.14 -17.17 32.69
CA ARG A 116 -33.13 -17.61 31.72
C ARG A 116 -32.96 -16.56 30.62
N ILE A 117 -34.04 -15.93 30.17
CA ILE A 117 -34.01 -14.80 29.23
C ILE A 117 -33.21 -13.64 29.83
N ASP A 118 -33.47 -13.26 31.09
CA ASP A 118 -32.76 -12.18 31.78
C ASP A 118 -31.25 -12.45 31.91
N SER A 119 -30.87 -13.68 32.28
CA SER A 119 -29.46 -14.05 32.37
C SER A 119 -28.73 -14.00 31.02
N ILE A 120 -29.37 -14.47 29.93
CA ILE A 120 -28.81 -14.40 28.57
C ILE A 120 -28.71 -12.95 28.11
N ALA A 121 -29.73 -12.13 28.40
CA ALA A 121 -29.75 -10.71 28.07
C ALA A 121 -28.65 -9.94 28.81
N ALA A 122 -28.43 -10.23 30.09
CA ALA A 122 -27.34 -9.65 30.89
C ALA A 122 -25.95 -10.06 30.35
N ALA A 123 -25.77 -11.34 30.01
CA ALA A 123 -24.51 -11.82 29.42
C ALA A 123 -24.23 -11.17 28.06
N ARG A 124 -25.23 -11.10 27.18
CA ARG A 124 -25.15 -10.37 25.90
C ARG A 124 -24.83 -8.89 26.11
N SER A 125 -25.49 -8.28 27.09
CA SER A 125 -25.32 -6.87 27.40
C SER A 125 -23.88 -6.52 27.77
N GLY A 126 -23.27 -7.33 28.64
CA GLY A 126 -21.86 -7.19 29.03
C GLY A 126 -20.90 -7.48 27.87
N PHE A 127 -21.19 -8.51 27.08
CA PHE A 127 -20.36 -8.85 25.92
C PHE A 127 -20.39 -7.77 24.83
N ASP A 128 -21.55 -7.17 24.55
CA ASP A 128 -21.68 -6.08 23.59
C ASP A 128 -20.82 -4.87 23.97
N ILE A 129 -20.72 -4.54 25.27
CA ILE A 129 -19.84 -3.48 25.78
C ILE A 129 -18.38 -3.86 25.53
N ALA A 130 -17.98 -5.06 25.96
CA ALA A 130 -16.61 -5.52 25.82
C ALA A 130 -16.17 -5.55 24.35
N PHE A 131 -17.02 -6.07 23.47
CA PHE A 131 -16.78 -6.09 22.03
C PHE A 131 -16.63 -4.67 21.47
N ALA A 132 -17.55 -3.76 21.78
CA ALA A 132 -17.49 -2.37 21.29
C ALA A 132 -16.21 -1.67 21.76
N VAL A 133 -15.78 -1.89 23.00
CA VAL A 133 -14.54 -1.32 23.56
C VAL A 133 -13.30 -1.89 22.86
N ILE A 134 -13.22 -3.22 22.70
CA ILE A 134 -12.09 -3.86 21.99
C ILE A 134 -12.03 -3.37 20.54
N TYR A 135 -13.19 -3.32 19.88
CA TYR A 135 -13.32 -2.81 18.52
C TYR A 135 -12.80 -1.37 18.44
N PHE A 136 -13.28 -0.49 19.33
CA PHE A 136 -12.81 0.90 19.41
C PHE A 136 -11.30 1.01 19.59
N ILE A 137 -10.71 0.28 20.54
CA ILE A 137 -9.27 0.28 20.77
C ILE A 137 -8.52 -0.16 19.50
N ALA A 138 -8.99 -1.21 18.82
CA ALA A 138 -8.38 -1.67 17.57
C ALA A 138 -8.46 -0.60 16.46
N THR A 139 -9.62 0.07 16.31
CA THR A 139 -9.78 1.15 15.33
C THR A 139 -8.87 2.35 15.61
N VAL A 140 -8.70 2.71 16.89
CA VAL A 140 -7.81 3.80 17.32
C VAL A 140 -6.36 3.44 17.02
N LEU A 141 -5.91 2.23 17.35
CA LEU A 141 -4.54 1.79 17.05
C LEU A 141 -4.24 1.82 15.55
N ILE A 142 -5.17 1.35 14.72
CA ILE A 142 -5.05 1.41 13.25
C ILE A 142 -4.96 2.86 12.77
N THR A 143 -5.85 3.71 13.26
CA THR A 143 -5.90 5.12 12.84
C THR A 143 -4.63 5.86 13.27
N CYS A 144 -4.14 5.64 14.49
CA CYS A 144 -2.88 6.22 14.95
C CYS A 144 -1.68 5.71 14.14
N ALA A 145 -1.63 4.41 13.81
CA ALA A 145 -0.56 3.85 12.98
C ALA A 145 -0.54 4.48 11.58
N LEU A 146 -1.70 4.59 10.95
CA LEU A 146 -1.87 5.24 9.64
C LEU A 146 -1.55 6.75 9.68
N TRP A 147 -1.87 7.41 10.79
CA TRP A 147 -1.63 8.85 10.95
C TRP A 147 -0.15 9.17 11.16
N LEU A 148 0.56 8.39 11.99
CA LEU A 148 2.01 8.56 12.20
C LEU A 148 2.81 8.27 10.92
N GLU A 149 2.34 7.34 10.09
CA GLU A 149 2.94 7.05 8.79
C GLU A 149 2.72 8.17 7.76
N ARG A 150 1.79 9.10 8.00
CA ARG A 150 1.50 10.23 7.10
C ARG A 150 2.61 11.29 7.09
N GLU A 151 3.40 11.40 8.17
CA GLU A 151 4.03 12.68 8.51
C GLU A 151 5.48 12.87 8.07
N ASP A 152 6.21 11.86 7.55
CA ASP A 152 7.45 12.03 6.72
C ASP A 152 8.24 10.73 6.51
N THR A 153 8.03 9.71 7.34
CA THR A 153 8.75 8.42 7.29
C THR A 153 8.39 7.52 6.11
N PHE A 154 7.30 7.83 5.40
CA PHE A 154 6.90 7.15 4.16
C PHE A 154 7.46 7.81 2.89
N LEU A 155 7.96 9.05 3.00
CA LEU A 155 8.47 9.83 1.86
C LEU A 155 9.99 9.70 1.67
N GLY A 156 10.71 9.24 2.69
CA GLY A 156 12.07 8.73 2.55
C GLY A 156 12.07 7.41 1.76
N PRO A 157 13.10 7.13 0.95
CA PRO A 157 13.15 5.92 0.14
C PRO A 157 13.37 4.71 1.06
N ARG A 158 12.28 4.15 1.60
CA ARG A 158 12.21 2.71 1.75
C ARG A 158 11.87 2.16 0.37
N GLU A 159 12.63 1.16 -0.06
CA GLU A 159 12.41 0.38 -1.28
C GLU A 159 10.88 0.21 -1.42
N PRO A 160 10.21 0.76 -2.46
CA PRO A 160 10.62 0.76 -3.87
C PRO A 160 10.84 2.11 -4.58
N PHE A 161 11.15 3.20 -3.87
CA PHE A 161 11.26 4.52 -4.50
C PHE A 161 12.70 4.99 -4.75
N LYS A 162 13.63 4.09 -5.09
CA LYS A 162 15.04 4.48 -5.35
C LYS A 162 15.16 5.47 -6.52
N HIS A 163 14.32 5.32 -7.54
CA HIS A 163 14.31 6.16 -8.75
C HIS A 163 13.24 7.26 -8.70
N ILE A 164 13.17 7.99 -7.58
CA ILE A 164 12.12 9.00 -7.32
C ILE A 164 12.03 10.11 -8.39
N ASN A 165 13.13 10.35 -9.12
CA ASN A 165 13.21 11.38 -10.15
C ASN A 165 12.57 10.95 -11.47
N ASP A 166 12.28 9.65 -11.65
CA ASP A 166 11.57 9.15 -12.83
C ASP A 166 10.11 9.65 -12.83
N PRO A 167 9.59 10.18 -13.95
CA PRO A 167 8.25 10.75 -14.03
C PRO A 167 7.14 9.72 -13.76
N ASP A 168 7.32 8.46 -14.18
CA ASP A 168 6.35 7.39 -13.95
C ASP A 168 6.33 7.04 -12.46
N MET A 169 7.50 7.04 -11.83
CA MET A 169 7.63 6.78 -10.40
C MET A 169 7.06 7.89 -9.52
N LYS A 170 7.22 9.15 -9.94
CA LYS A 170 6.61 10.31 -9.29
C LYS A 170 5.08 10.27 -9.39
N ARG A 171 4.53 9.87 -10.53
CA ARG A 171 3.07 9.70 -10.71
C ARG A 171 2.53 8.57 -9.82
N CYS A 172 3.25 7.44 -9.78
CA CYS A 172 2.92 6.30 -8.92
C CYS A 172 2.90 6.71 -7.44
N ARG A 173 3.95 7.40 -6.96
CA ARG A 173 4.03 7.91 -5.58
C ARG A 173 2.85 8.82 -5.23
N GLU A 174 2.50 9.75 -6.11
CA GLU A 174 1.39 10.68 -5.87
C GLU A 174 0.04 9.95 -5.80
N ARG A 175 -0.15 8.89 -6.58
CA ARG A 175 -1.34 8.03 -6.49
C ARG A 175 -1.42 7.34 -5.13
N PHE A 176 -0.37 6.63 -4.72
CA PHE A 176 -0.32 5.97 -3.41
C PHE A 176 -0.51 6.93 -2.25
N ARG A 177 0.00 8.17 -2.38
CA ARG A 177 -0.25 9.23 -1.40
C ARG A 177 -1.75 9.54 -1.27
N ARG A 178 -2.47 9.68 -2.39
CA ARG A 178 -3.93 9.93 -2.39
C ARG A 178 -4.70 8.75 -1.83
N GLU A 179 -4.36 7.52 -2.25
CA GLU A 179 -4.96 6.29 -1.74
C GLU A 179 -4.74 6.18 -0.21
N GLY A 180 -3.52 6.40 0.26
CA GLY A 180 -3.19 6.41 1.69
C GLY A 180 -3.98 7.45 2.48
N ILE A 181 -4.13 8.68 1.96
CA ILE A 181 -4.96 9.72 2.58
C ILE A 181 -6.43 9.25 2.68
N ALA A 182 -6.97 8.61 1.64
CA ALA A 182 -8.33 8.09 1.66
C ALA A 182 -8.51 6.99 2.72
N VAL A 183 -7.54 6.08 2.86
CA VAL A 183 -7.53 5.03 3.91
C VAL A 183 -7.46 5.64 5.32
N VAL A 184 -6.67 6.69 5.52
CA VAL A 184 -6.60 7.42 6.80
C VAL A 184 -7.98 8.00 7.15
N TRP A 185 -8.65 8.66 6.20
CA TRP A 185 -9.99 9.21 6.41
C TRP A 185 -11.05 8.12 6.66
N ALA A 186 -10.97 7.00 5.94
CA ALA A 186 -11.82 5.85 6.19
C ALA A 186 -11.63 5.32 7.62
N SER A 187 -10.38 5.18 8.07
CA SER A 187 -10.05 4.71 9.42
C SER A 187 -10.49 5.69 10.50
N TYR A 188 -10.40 6.99 10.24
CA TYR A 188 -10.95 8.02 11.12
C TYR A 188 -12.47 7.90 11.24
N CYS A 189 -13.21 7.74 10.14
CA CYS A 189 -14.66 7.52 10.17
C CYS A 189 -15.02 6.26 10.97
N LEU A 190 -14.25 5.19 10.80
CA LEU A 190 -14.40 3.94 11.56
C LEU A 190 -14.22 4.17 13.07
N SER A 191 -13.20 4.95 13.45
CA SER A 191 -12.90 5.27 14.85
C SER A 191 -13.97 6.13 15.49
N VAL A 192 -14.48 7.14 14.78
CA VAL A 192 -15.60 7.97 15.26
C VAL A 192 -16.85 7.12 15.43
N ARG A 193 -17.15 6.23 14.46
CA ARG A 193 -18.27 5.29 14.58
C ARG A 193 -18.11 4.37 15.78
N ALA A 194 -16.93 3.77 15.96
CA ALA A 194 -16.64 2.88 17.09
C ALA A 194 -16.77 3.61 18.44
N PHE A 195 -16.30 4.86 18.51
CA PHE A 195 -16.48 5.71 19.69
C PHE A 195 -17.96 5.95 20.00
N CYS A 196 -18.74 6.34 19.00
CA CYS A 196 -20.18 6.54 19.15
C CYS A 196 -20.88 5.26 19.60
N GLU A 197 -20.50 4.09 19.05
CA GLU A 197 -21.04 2.82 19.52
C GLU A 197 -20.71 2.58 21.00
N VAL A 198 -19.46 2.78 21.44
CA VAL A 198 -19.09 2.64 22.86
C VAL A 198 -19.93 3.57 23.74
N VAL A 199 -20.16 4.82 23.33
CA VAL A 199 -21.00 5.76 24.08
C VAL A 199 -22.46 5.30 24.15
N ILE A 200 -23.03 4.86 23.02
CA ILE A 200 -24.42 4.39 22.93
C ILE A 200 -24.60 3.09 23.73
N VAL A 201 -23.67 2.14 23.61
CA VAL A 201 -23.69 0.85 24.33
C VAL A 201 -23.41 1.06 25.82
N GLY A 202 -22.56 2.03 26.17
CA GLY A 202 -22.10 2.33 27.53
C GLY A 202 -23.06 3.19 28.35
N HIS A 203 -24.09 3.80 27.73
CA HIS A 203 -25.14 4.47 28.48
C HIS A 203 -25.87 3.45 29.39
N LEU A 204 -25.63 3.60 30.70
CA LEU A 204 -25.89 2.62 31.76
C LEU A 204 -27.36 2.26 31.98
N ASP A 205 -28.28 3.03 31.41
CA ASP A 205 -29.70 2.94 31.69
C ASP A 205 -30.43 2.16 30.57
N ARG A 206 -30.16 0.85 30.49
CA ARG A 206 -30.80 -0.07 29.55
C ARG A 206 -32.20 -0.47 30.00
N ALA A 207 -32.97 0.49 30.51
CA ALA A 207 -34.37 0.29 30.78
C ALA A 207 -35.06 -0.20 29.50
N PRO A 208 -35.98 -1.19 29.56
CA PRO A 208 -36.62 -1.78 28.39
C PRO A 208 -37.21 -0.74 27.43
N GLY A 209 -37.75 0.37 27.97
CA GLY A 209 -38.31 1.48 27.19
C GLY A 209 -37.31 2.28 26.36
N LYS A 210 -36.01 2.29 26.72
CA LYS A 210 -34.96 3.02 26.00
C LYS A 210 -34.24 2.16 24.95
N ILE A 211 -34.50 0.85 24.91
CA ILE A 211 -33.84 -0.09 23.99
C ILE A 211 -34.06 0.31 22.53
N LEU A 212 -35.27 0.77 22.19
CA LEU A 212 -35.63 1.15 20.83
C LEU A 212 -34.90 2.43 20.38
N GLU A 213 -34.74 3.40 21.29
CA GLU A 213 -33.94 4.61 21.06
C GLU A 213 -32.45 4.28 20.87
N ILE A 214 -31.92 3.34 21.66
CA ILE A 214 -30.53 2.85 21.52
C ILE A 214 -30.32 2.24 20.14
N TYR A 215 -31.24 1.40 19.66
CA TYR A 215 -31.14 0.82 18.31
C TYR A 215 -31.27 1.89 17.21
N GLY A 216 -32.19 2.84 17.34
CA GLY A 216 -32.32 3.95 16.40
C GLY A 216 -31.05 4.80 16.33
N ALA A 217 -30.45 5.14 17.48
CA ALA A 217 -29.19 5.88 17.54
C ALA A 217 -28.03 5.10 16.88
N ARG A 218 -27.96 3.78 17.09
CA ARG A 218 -26.98 2.92 16.40
C ARG A 218 -27.19 2.92 14.88
N ASP A 219 -28.43 2.83 14.41
CA ASP A 219 -28.75 2.80 12.97
C ASP A 219 -28.39 4.11 12.27
N VAL A 220 -28.67 5.25 12.91
CA VAL A 220 -28.29 6.58 12.40
C VAL A 220 -26.77 6.72 12.36
N CYS A 221 -26.09 6.37 13.46
CA CYS A 221 -24.64 6.41 13.55
C CYS A 221 -23.98 5.52 12.49
N TYR A 222 -24.45 4.28 12.36
CA TYR A 222 -23.96 3.34 11.37
C TYR A 222 -24.16 3.90 9.96
N SER A 223 -25.37 4.32 9.60
CA SER A 223 -25.66 4.83 8.26
C SER A 223 -24.80 6.03 7.88
N LEU A 224 -24.65 7.00 8.78
CA LEU A 224 -23.90 8.23 8.53
C LEU A 224 -22.41 7.94 8.27
N PHE A 225 -21.78 7.20 9.19
CA PHE A 225 -20.35 6.94 9.11
C PHE A 225 -20.00 5.83 8.12
N SER A 226 -20.88 4.85 7.90
CA SER A 226 -20.67 3.81 6.87
C SER A 226 -20.75 4.39 5.47
N PHE A 227 -21.63 5.37 5.19
CA PHE A 227 -21.66 6.03 3.89
C PHE A 227 -20.35 6.77 3.59
N LEU A 228 -19.87 7.57 4.55
CA LEU A 228 -18.58 8.26 4.44
C LEU A 228 -17.43 7.27 4.29
N PHE A 229 -17.40 6.23 5.13
CA PHE A 229 -16.41 5.17 5.07
C PHE A 229 -16.37 4.49 3.69
N VAL A 230 -17.51 4.08 3.15
CA VAL A 230 -17.60 3.44 1.83
C VAL A 230 -17.09 4.39 0.74
N SER A 231 -17.43 5.67 0.83
CA SER A 231 -16.96 6.68 -0.12
C SER A 231 -15.43 6.80 -0.10
N PHE A 232 -14.82 6.89 1.09
CA PHE A 232 -13.37 6.96 1.22
C PHE A 232 -12.67 5.67 0.79
N ILE A 233 -13.22 4.50 1.12
CA ILE A 233 -12.67 3.22 0.67
C ILE A 233 -12.76 3.08 -0.86
N ALA A 234 -13.88 3.47 -1.48
CA ALA A 234 -14.01 3.47 -2.93
C ALA A 234 -12.94 4.35 -3.59
N CYS A 235 -12.60 5.50 -2.99
CA CYS A 235 -11.49 6.35 -3.44
C CYS A 235 -10.09 5.78 -3.14
N SER A 236 -9.97 4.79 -2.25
CA SER A 236 -8.69 4.15 -1.92
C SER A 236 -8.36 2.93 -2.78
N ILE A 237 -9.36 2.35 -3.44
CA ILE A 237 -9.16 1.19 -4.31
C ILE A 237 -8.66 1.70 -5.68
N PRO A 238 -7.52 1.21 -6.17
CA PRO A 238 -7.03 1.60 -7.49
C PRO A 238 -8.05 1.19 -8.56
N ASN A 239 -8.37 2.12 -9.47
CA ASN A 239 -9.29 1.84 -10.57
C ASN A 239 -8.66 0.80 -11.50
N SER A 240 -9.25 -0.39 -11.57
CA SER A 240 -8.76 -1.54 -12.36
C SER A 240 -8.73 -1.32 -13.88
N LEU A 241 -9.13 -0.13 -14.36
CA LEU A 241 -9.18 0.25 -15.76
C LEU A 241 -7.83 0.75 -16.29
N GLU A 242 -6.98 1.31 -15.42
CA GLU A 242 -5.59 1.60 -15.80
C GLU A 242 -4.77 0.34 -15.57
N LYS A 243 -3.90 -0.02 -16.53
CA LYS A 243 -2.86 -1.06 -16.37
C LYS A 243 -1.81 -0.56 -15.38
N ASP A 244 -2.25 -0.35 -14.16
CA ASP A 244 -1.47 0.25 -13.11
C ASP A 244 -0.50 -0.79 -12.61
N LEU A 245 0.76 -0.59 -12.99
CA LEU A 245 1.87 -1.39 -12.53
C LEU A 245 2.01 -1.20 -11.02
N ASP A 246 2.16 -2.32 -10.33
CA ASP A 246 2.57 -2.32 -8.94
C ASP A 246 3.87 -1.49 -8.82
N PRO A 247 4.01 -0.60 -7.81
CA PRO A 247 5.20 0.23 -7.64
C PRO A 247 6.48 -0.59 -7.65
N TRP A 248 6.44 -1.83 -7.15
CA TRP A 248 7.56 -2.77 -7.17
C TRP A 248 7.89 -3.26 -8.58
N GLU A 249 6.87 -3.59 -9.37
CA GLU A 249 7.05 -3.98 -10.77
C GLU A 249 7.59 -2.81 -11.60
N LEU A 250 7.10 -1.60 -11.33
CA LEU A 250 7.54 -0.38 -12.00
C LEU A 250 8.98 -0.03 -11.63
N GLU A 251 9.39 -0.12 -10.36
CA GLU A 251 10.78 0.07 -9.95
C GLU A 251 11.70 -0.99 -10.58
N SER A 252 11.27 -2.26 -10.64
CA SER A 252 12.02 -3.32 -11.31
C SER A 252 12.21 -3.01 -12.80
N LYS A 253 11.18 -2.50 -13.48
CA LYS A 253 11.25 -2.11 -14.90
C LYS A 253 12.17 -0.92 -15.12
N ILE A 254 12.08 0.10 -14.27
CA ILE A 254 12.95 1.28 -14.35
C ILE A 254 14.41 0.88 -14.08
N SER A 255 14.65 0.04 -13.07
CA SER A 255 16.00 -0.46 -12.77
C SER A 255 16.59 -1.27 -13.91
N ALA A 256 15.78 -2.13 -14.55
CA ALA A 256 16.20 -2.89 -15.73
C ALA A 256 16.52 -1.96 -16.92
N ARG A 257 15.66 -0.94 -17.18
CA ARG A 257 15.90 0.05 -18.23
C ARG A 257 17.20 0.83 -17.99
N LEU A 258 17.41 1.34 -16.77
CA LEU A 258 18.62 2.10 -16.43
C LEU A 258 19.89 1.25 -16.55
N THR A 259 19.83 -0.02 -16.16
CA THR A 259 20.96 -0.95 -16.32
C THR A 259 21.29 -1.16 -17.80
N GLU A 260 20.27 -1.28 -18.65
CA GLU A 260 20.45 -1.44 -20.08
C GLU A 260 20.95 -0.15 -20.76
N GLU A 261 20.43 1.01 -20.37
CA GLU A 261 20.93 2.31 -20.83
C GLU A 261 22.41 2.51 -20.44
N GLN A 262 22.79 2.11 -19.23
CA GLN A 262 24.18 2.15 -18.79
C GLN A 262 25.05 1.18 -19.60
N ARG A 263 24.57 -0.04 -19.89
CA ARG A 263 25.26 -1.00 -20.76
C ARG A 263 25.49 -0.44 -22.16
N MET A 264 24.47 0.17 -22.77
CA MET A 264 24.59 0.78 -24.09
C MET A 264 25.52 2.00 -24.08
N ALA A 265 25.52 2.81 -23.02
CA ALA A 265 26.45 3.93 -22.87
C ALA A 265 27.91 3.45 -22.73
N ASP A 266 28.14 2.39 -21.96
CA ASP A 266 29.47 1.78 -21.79
C ASP A 266 29.97 1.16 -23.11
N GLU A 267 29.08 0.53 -23.88
CA GLU A 267 29.39 0.00 -25.22
C GLU A 267 29.72 1.13 -26.21
N ALA A 268 28.90 2.17 -26.28
CA ALA A 268 29.15 3.32 -27.14
C ALA A 268 30.46 4.04 -26.76
N PHE A 269 30.76 4.16 -25.46
CA PHE A 269 32.02 4.71 -24.99
C PHE A 269 33.21 3.84 -25.38
N ARG A 270 33.09 2.52 -25.27
CA ARG A 270 34.11 1.56 -25.70
C ARG A 270 34.35 1.62 -27.21
N ASP A 271 33.30 1.71 -28.02
CA ASP A 271 33.41 1.84 -29.47
C ASP A 271 34.07 3.17 -29.85
N SER A 272 33.71 4.27 -29.17
CA SER A 272 34.36 5.57 -29.35
C SER A 272 35.84 5.52 -28.98
N LEU A 273 36.21 4.83 -27.90
CA LEU A 273 37.60 4.62 -27.51
C LEU A 273 38.36 3.80 -28.55
N GLN A 274 37.75 2.71 -29.04
CA GLN A 274 38.36 1.83 -30.02
C GLN A 274 38.59 2.56 -31.35
N ASN A 275 37.59 3.29 -31.86
CA ASN A 275 37.74 4.10 -33.08
C ASN A 275 38.85 5.15 -32.92
N SER A 276 38.92 5.84 -31.78
CA SER A 276 40.00 6.80 -31.52
C SER A 276 41.39 6.13 -31.46
N LEU A 277 41.46 4.88 -31.03
CA LEU A 277 42.70 4.10 -30.99
C LEU A 277 43.07 3.55 -32.38
N ASP A 278 42.10 3.19 -33.22
CA ASP A 278 42.32 2.68 -34.57
C ASP A 278 42.71 3.78 -35.57
N GLU A 279 42.24 5.02 -35.37
CA GLU A 279 42.69 6.19 -36.13
C GLU A 279 44.05 6.74 -35.66
N TRP A 280 44.48 6.36 -34.45
CA TRP A 280 45.71 6.87 -33.85
C TRP A 280 46.98 6.57 -34.65
N PRO A 281 47.19 5.38 -35.23
CA PRO A 281 48.37 5.09 -36.05
C PRO A 281 48.57 6.07 -37.21
N GLU A 282 47.50 6.41 -37.93
CA GLU A 282 47.58 7.35 -39.06
C GLU A 282 47.85 8.77 -38.58
N GLN A 283 47.21 9.19 -37.48
CA GLN A 283 47.45 10.50 -36.86
C GLN A 283 48.88 10.61 -36.31
N ALA A 284 49.39 9.54 -35.68
CA ALA A 284 50.74 9.47 -35.13
C ALA A 284 51.80 9.54 -36.24
N ASP A 285 51.63 8.80 -37.34
CA ASP A 285 52.51 8.86 -38.50
C ASP A 285 52.50 10.26 -39.17
N LYS A 286 51.32 10.87 -39.30
CA LYS A 286 51.20 12.24 -39.83
C LYS A 286 51.91 13.26 -38.93
N LEU A 287 51.64 13.23 -37.63
CA LEU A 287 52.30 14.13 -36.66
C LEU A 287 53.81 13.90 -36.61
N PHE A 288 54.25 12.64 -36.70
CA PHE A 288 55.66 12.28 -36.78
C PHE A 288 56.33 12.89 -38.01
N LYS A 289 55.72 12.76 -39.20
CA LYS A 289 56.21 13.37 -40.45
C LYS A 289 56.25 14.90 -40.38
N GLU A 290 55.19 15.53 -39.88
CA GLU A 290 55.15 17.00 -39.71
C GLU A 290 56.26 17.51 -38.79
N ARG A 291 56.50 16.82 -37.66
CA ARG A 291 57.57 17.18 -36.72
C ARG A 291 58.96 16.92 -37.30
N LEU A 292 59.14 15.83 -38.04
CA LEU A 292 60.38 15.51 -38.72
C LEU A 292 60.74 16.60 -39.75
N VAL A 293 59.77 17.04 -40.56
CA VAL A 293 59.94 18.12 -41.54
C VAL A 293 60.27 19.44 -40.83
N ALA A 294 59.50 19.82 -39.80
CA ALA A 294 59.74 21.06 -39.06
C ALA A 294 61.15 21.12 -38.42
N MET A 295 61.64 19.99 -37.89
CA MET A 295 63.01 19.92 -37.36
C MET A 295 64.08 20.00 -38.46
N THR A 296 63.81 19.42 -39.63
CA THR A 296 64.75 19.42 -40.77
C THR A 296 64.82 20.81 -41.44
N GLU A 297 63.71 21.54 -41.52
CA GLU A 297 63.63 22.89 -42.11
C GLU A 297 64.22 23.98 -41.20
N SER A 298 64.34 23.73 -39.89
CA SER A 298 64.86 24.70 -38.90
C SER A 298 66.35 25.06 -39.02
N GLY A 299 67.04 24.58 -40.07
CA GLY A 299 68.35 25.10 -40.49
C GLY A 299 69.59 24.38 -39.93
N ALA A 300 69.43 23.34 -39.11
CA ALA A 300 70.52 22.44 -38.75
C ALA A 300 70.72 21.40 -39.86
N LYS A 301 71.86 21.43 -40.57
CA LYS A 301 72.22 20.45 -41.62
C LYS A 301 72.53 19.04 -41.09
N SER A 302 71.86 18.61 -40.03
CA SER A 302 72.02 17.33 -39.37
C SER A 302 70.65 16.67 -39.27
N ALA A 303 70.53 15.43 -39.74
CA ALA A 303 69.29 14.66 -39.67
C ALA A 303 68.77 14.64 -38.21
N PRO A 304 67.48 14.93 -37.97
CA PRO A 304 66.92 14.89 -36.62
C PRO A 304 67.00 13.46 -36.07
N VAL A 305 67.43 13.32 -34.81
CA VAL A 305 67.45 12.02 -34.15
C VAL A 305 66.00 11.61 -33.89
N VAL A 306 65.57 10.53 -34.52
CA VAL A 306 64.19 10.01 -34.46
C VAL A 306 63.67 9.85 -33.02
N SER A 307 64.55 9.48 -32.08
CA SER A 307 64.21 9.36 -30.65
C SER A 307 63.71 10.67 -30.04
N VAL A 308 64.27 11.82 -30.45
CA VAL A 308 63.87 13.15 -29.95
C VAL A 308 62.46 13.51 -30.43
N VAL A 309 62.12 13.16 -31.67
CA VAL A 309 60.76 13.40 -32.21
C VAL A 309 59.73 12.52 -31.49
N LEU A 310 60.06 11.25 -31.25
CA LEU A 310 59.18 10.33 -30.53
C LEU A 310 58.97 10.73 -29.06
N ASP A 311 59.99 11.25 -28.39
CA ASP A 311 59.86 11.73 -27.01
C ASP A 311 58.97 12.98 -26.91
N ILE A 312 59.07 13.90 -27.87
CA ILE A 312 58.16 15.06 -27.96
C ILE A 312 56.70 14.60 -28.15
N LEU A 313 56.46 13.60 -29.02
CA LEU A 313 55.13 13.05 -29.25
C LEU A 313 54.59 12.32 -28.01
N ARG A 314 55.42 11.56 -27.29
CA ARG A 314 55.03 10.90 -26.02
C ARG A 314 54.61 11.92 -24.97
N ASP A 315 55.35 13.01 -24.85
CA ASP A 315 55.02 14.09 -23.92
C ASP A 315 53.75 14.84 -24.32
N GLN A 316 53.51 15.01 -25.63
CA GLN A 316 52.27 15.60 -26.13
C GLN A 316 51.05 14.71 -25.80
N VAL A 317 51.14 13.40 -26.04
CA VAL A 317 50.08 12.42 -25.71
C VAL A 317 49.76 12.41 -24.20
N ARG A 318 50.79 12.53 -23.34
CA ARG A 318 50.61 12.59 -21.88
C ARG A 318 49.94 13.88 -21.41
N ARG A 319 50.13 14.99 -22.12
CA ARG A 319 49.54 16.30 -21.78
C ARG A 319 48.12 16.46 -22.30
N GLU A 320 47.81 15.86 -23.44
CA GLU A 320 46.51 16.01 -24.11
C GLU A 320 45.45 14.99 -23.64
N GLY A 321 45.87 13.86 -23.06
CA GLY A 321 44.94 12.80 -22.68
C GLY A 321 44.34 12.96 -21.28
N SER A 322 43.01 13.03 -21.20
CA SER A 322 42.24 12.95 -19.95
C SER A 322 41.89 11.51 -19.53
N ASP A 323 41.97 10.55 -20.46
CA ASP A 323 41.66 9.14 -20.23
C ASP A 323 42.95 8.30 -20.18
N GLU A 324 43.24 7.70 -19.03
CA GLU A 324 44.44 6.88 -18.81
C GLU A 324 44.55 5.68 -19.75
N ARG A 325 43.41 5.06 -20.14
CA ARG A 325 43.42 3.88 -21.01
C ARG A 325 43.78 4.27 -22.44
N LEU A 326 43.21 5.36 -22.92
CA LEU A 326 43.54 5.92 -24.24
C LEU A 326 45.00 6.37 -24.29
N VAL A 327 45.48 7.07 -23.26
CA VAL A 327 46.88 7.49 -23.15
C VAL A 327 47.82 6.29 -23.21
N ARG A 328 47.53 5.23 -22.46
CA ARG A 328 48.37 4.01 -22.45
C ARG A 328 48.42 3.36 -23.82
N GLY A 329 47.27 3.18 -24.49
CA GLY A 329 47.22 2.60 -25.84
C GLY A 329 47.98 3.42 -26.88
N LYS A 330 47.88 4.76 -26.82
CA LYS A 330 48.64 5.67 -27.70
C LYS A 330 50.14 5.61 -27.46
N LEU A 331 50.57 5.52 -26.19
CA LEU A 331 51.98 5.38 -25.82
C LEU A 331 52.56 4.03 -26.25
N ASP A 332 51.81 2.94 -26.12
CA ASP A 332 52.23 1.61 -26.57
C ASP A 332 52.41 1.56 -28.09
N HIS A 333 51.63 2.32 -28.85
CA HIS A 333 51.82 2.48 -30.30
C HIS A 333 53.11 3.25 -30.63
N LEU A 334 53.36 4.38 -29.95
CA LEU A 334 54.62 5.14 -30.12
C LEU A 334 55.86 4.36 -29.68
N ALA A 335 55.73 3.42 -28.72
CA ALA A 335 56.79 2.51 -28.35
C ALA A 335 57.12 1.52 -29.47
N ARG A 336 56.10 0.93 -30.10
CA ARG A 336 56.26 0.03 -31.26
C ARG A 336 56.86 0.75 -32.47
N MET A 337 56.36 1.95 -32.79
CA MET A 337 56.97 2.80 -33.83
C MET A 337 58.45 3.06 -33.56
N GLY A 338 58.83 3.28 -32.29
CA GLY A 338 60.24 3.45 -31.93
C GLY A 338 61.10 2.22 -32.24
N GLN A 339 60.59 1.02 -31.93
CA GLN A 339 61.28 -0.25 -32.23
C GLN A 339 61.44 -0.48 -33.74
N ASP A 340 60.40 -0.21 -34.53
CA ASP A 340 60.45 -0.37 -36.00
C ASP A 340 61.45 0.61 -36.66
N LEU A 341 61.71 1.75 -36.02
CA LEU A 341 62.62 2.78 -36.51
C LEU A 341 64.05 2.65 -35.97
N GLU A 342 64.29 1.81 -34.95
CA GLU A 342 65.65 1.55 -34.40
C GLU A 342 66.57 0.86 -35.43
N ASP A 343 65.99 0.11 -36.37
CA ASP A 343 66.72 -0.55 -37.46
C ASP A 343 67.06 0.38 -38.65
N LEU A 344 66.53 1.62 -38.66
CA LEU A 344 66.81 2.57 -39.73
C LEU A 344 68.15 3.29 -39.49
N VAL A 345 69.18 2.82 -40.19
CA VAL A 345 70.47 3.51 -40.25
C VAL A 345 70.29 4.84 -41.01
N PRO A 346 70.63 6.00 -40.42
CA PRO A 346 70.53 7.28 -41.11
C PRO A 346 71.46 7.28 -42.33
N VAL A 347 70.88 7.30 -43.53
CA VAL A 347 71.63 7.41 -44.79
C VAL A 347 72.01 8.87 -44.98
N TYR A 348 73.23 9.22 -44.58
CA TYR A 348 73.82 10.52 -44.91
C TYR A 348 74.12 10.57 -46.41
N LYS A 349 73.22 11.16 -47.21
CA LYS A 349 73.61 11.59 -48.55
C LYS A 349 74.52 12.81 -48.43
N TRP A 350 75.82 12.55 -48.42
CA TRP A 350 76.83 13.58 -48.57
C TRP A 350 76.90 13.97 -50.05
N ASP A 351 76.19 15.02 -50.46
CA ASP A 351 76.39 15.65 -51.76
C ASP A 351 77.73 16.40 -51.72
N GLY A 352 78.79 15.63 -51.95
CA GLY A 352 80.16 16.13 -52.07
C GLY A 352 80.25 17.09 -53.24
N CYS A 353 80.24 18.38 -52.92
CA CYS A 353 80.65 19.43 -53.83
C CYS A 353 82.17 19.28 -54.08
N SER A 354 82.57 18.50 -55.08
CA SER A 354 83.94 18.54 -55.59
C SER A 354 84.06 19.75 -56.52
N LYS A 355 84.75 20.78 -56.05
CA LYS A 355 85.31 21.83 -56.90
C LYS A 355 86.41 21.28 -57.80
#